data_AF-A0A3L8PTS8-F1
#
_entry.id   AF-A0A3L8PTS8-F1
#
_cell.length_a   1.000
_cell.length_b   1.000
_cell.length_c   1.000
_cell.angle_alpha   90.00
_cell.angle_beta   90.00
_cell.angle_gamma   90.00
#
_symmetry.space_group_name_H-M   'P 1'
#
loop_
_entity.id
_entity.type
_entity.pdbx_description
1 polymer ?
#
loop_
_entity_poly.entity_id
_entity_poly.type
_entity_poly.pdbx_seq_one_letter_code
_entity_poly.pdbx_strand_id
1 'polypeptide(L)'
;MLVNELQIIGEIVDQLRSSVVLYEELFNSQQNSDFISYYPIPSQPFQIIQGALQYEIVMRISSLMDPAQMGKNDNLTFQRVYGLLKSSIKQVESETKSGRFTHEELGLKIEMFEQVKMDLSILETLYDETGLRDYRNKLGAHLDLKQSTGVTKPLNIVIDYEKLSEILNKMICIIHLAGEIYEGEGKDQLIYRNRDMPKSAGGKSLMKALDEHKKAYDATNKENKK
;
A
#
# COMPACT_ATOMS: atom_id res chain seq x y z
N MET A 1 2.19 -14.66 8.71
CA MET A 1 2.20 -14.35 7.28
C MET A 1 1.07 -13.38 7.10
N LEU A 2 -0.21 -13.80 7.11
CA LEU A 2 -1.28 -12.81 7.04
C LEU A 2 -1.33 -11.87 8.26
N VAL A 3 -1.14 -12.35 9.49
CA VAL A 3 -1.13 -11.48 10.70
C VAL A 3 -0.08 -10.37 10.60
N ASN A 4 1.15 -10.70 10.21
CA ASN A 4 2.21 -9.70 10.03
C ASN A 4 1.96 -8.78 8.83
N GLU A 5 1.39 -9.30 7.73
CA GLU A 5 1.04 -8.48 6.57
C GLU A 5 -0.10 -7.49 6.90
N LEU A 6 -1.13 -7.93 7.62
CA LEU A 6 -2.22 -7.09 8.10
C LEU A 6 -1.73 -6.03 9.09
N GLN A 7 -0.81 -6.38 9.99
CA GLN A 7 -0.20 -5.40 10.89
C GLN A 7 0.54 -4.32 10.09
N ILE A 8 1.39 -4.71 9.13
CA ILE A 8 2.14 -3.75 8.30
C ILE A 8 1.19 -2.87 7.49
N ILE A 9 0.16 -3.46 6.87
CA ILE A 9 -0.87 -2.70 6.13
C ILE A 9 -1.60 -1.74 7.07
N GLY A 10 -1.96 -2.17 8.28
CA GLY A 10 -2.56 -1.33 9.32
C GLY A 10 -1.69 -0.12 9.67
N GLU A 11 -0.41 -0.34 9.93
CA GLU A 11 0.56 0.72 10.21
C GLU A 11 0.66 1.72 9.04
N ILE A 12 0.64 1.23 7.80
CA ILE A 12 0.66 2.09 6.60
C ILE A 12 -0.62 2.93 6.52
N VAL A 13 -1.78 2.33 6.77
CA VAL A 13 -3.08 3.01 6.70
C VAL A 13 -3.24 4.05 7.81
N ASP A 14 -2.77 3.76 9.03
CA ASP A 14 -2.78 4.73 10.13
C ASP A 14 -1.89 5.94 9.84
N GLN A 15 -0.69 5.71 9.29
CA GLN A 15 0.19 6.80 8.87
C GLN A 15 -0.45 7.62 7.74
N LEU A 16 -1.08 6.97 6.77
CA LEU A 16 -1.82 7.64 5.70
C LEU A 16 -2.95 8.52 6.25
N ARG A 17 -3.69 8.05 7.26
CA ARG A 17 -4.73 8.84 7.92
C ARG A 17 -4.15 10.09 8.55
N SER A 18 -3.01 9.99 9.23
CA SER A 18 -2.30 11.15 9.76
C SER A 18 -1.88 12.13 8.65
N SER A 19 -1.35 11.65 7.53
CA SER A 19 -1.00 12.50 6.39
C SER A 19 -2.23 13.21 5.79
N VAL A 20 -3.36 12.51 5.67
CA VAL A 20 -4.62 13.08 5.13
C VAL A 20 -5.20 14.13 6.06
N VAL A 21 -5.23 13.88 7.38
CA VAL A 21 -5.65 14.87 8.38
C VAL A 21 -4.74 16.10 8.33
N LEU A 22 -3.42 15.91 8.31
CA LEU A 22 -2.47 17.02 8.20
C LEU A 22 -2.68 17.82 6.91
N TYR A 23 -2.93 17.16 5.78
CA TYR A 23 -3.21 17.83 4.51
C TYR A 23 -4.48 18.70 4.61
N GLU A 24 -5.55 18.16 5.18
CA GLU A 24 -6.80 18.88 5.37
C GLU A 24 -6.62 20.10 6.27
N GLU A 25 -5.98 19.91 7.42
CA GLU A 25 -5.70 20.98 8.37
C GLU A 25 -4.90 22.11 7.73
N LEU A 26 -3.86 21.77 6.94
CA LEU A 26 -2.97 22.74 6.31
C LEU A 26 -3.57 23.44 5.08
N PHE A 27 -4.28 22.73 4.22
CA PHE A 27 -4.60 23.23 2.87
C PHE A 27 -6.09 23.47 2.60
N ASN A 28 -6.99 22.89 3.39
CA ASN A 28 -8.43 22.97 3.14
C ASN A 28 -9.23 23.67 4.25
N SER A 29 -8.59 24.04 5.37
CA SER A 29 -9.24 24.88 6.37
C SER A 29 -9.43 26.32 5.86
N GLN A 30 -10.65 26.85 5.97
CA GLN A 30 -11.00 28.23 5.60
C GLN A 30 -10.08 29.26 6.29
N GLN A 31 -9.63 28.95 7.51
CA GLN A 31 -8.69 29.77 8.26
C GLN A 31 -7.31 29.84 7.60
N ASN A 32 -6.85 28.77 6.93
CA ASN A 32 -5.56 28.77 6.25
C ASN A 32 -5.63 29.43 4.88
N SER A 33 -6.74 29.30 4.15
CA SER A 33 -6.95 30.12 2.95
C SER A 33 -6.92 31.61 3.28
N ASP A 34 -7.51 31.99 4.41
CA ASP A 34 -7.50 33.36 4.90
C ASP A 34 -6.08 33.78 5.34
N PHE A 35 -5.36 32.93 6.09
CA PHE A 35 -4.00 33.17 6.54
C PHE A 35 -3.00 33.35 5.38
N ILE A 36 -3.08 32.52 4.34
CA ILE A 36 -2.26 32.63 3.12
C ILE A 36 -2.58 33.91 2.36
N SER A 37 -3.84 34.34 2.36
CA SER A 37 -4.23 35.61 1.73
C SER A 37 -3.74 36.83 2.51
N TYR A 38 -3.63 36.72 3.84
CA TYR A 38 -3.29 37.82 4.75
C TYR A 38 -1.78 38.01 4.97
N TYR A 39 -1.00 36.92 4.93
CA TYR A 39 0.45 36.97 5.08
C TYR A 39 1.16 36.81 3.73
N PRO A 40 2.13 37.66 3.38
CA PRO A 40 2.89 37.56 2.14
C PRO A 40 3.96 36.46 2.27
N ILE A 41 3.54 35.24 2.57
CA ILE A 41 4.42 34.07 2.49
C ILE A 41 4.62 33.79 1.00
N PRO A 42 5.86 33.54 0.54
CA PRO A 42 6.08 33.10 -0.83
C PRO A 42 5.20 31.87 -1.10
N SER A 43 4.29 31.97 -2.06
CA SER A 43 3.33 30.90 -2.38
C SER A 43 4.02 29.62 -2.85
N GLN A 44 5.25 29.73 -3.36
CA GLN A 44 5.98 28.65 -4.00
C GLN A 44 6.42 27.52 -3.03
N PRO A 45 7.09 27.77 -1.88
CA PRO A 45 7.33 26.74 -0.87
C PRO A 45 6.05 26.01 -0.41
N PHE A 46 4.95 26.73 -0.24
CA PHE A 46 3.69 26.15 0.22
C PHE A 46 3.07 25.23 -0.84
N GLN A 47 3.09 25.64 -2.11
CA GLN A 47 2.70 24.80 -3.24
C GLN A 47 3.57 23.54 -3.38
N ILE A 48 4.87 23.65 -3.11
CA ILE A 48 5.79 22.50 -3.12
C ILE A 48 5.43 21.50 -2.02
N ILE A 49 5.18 21.98 -0.79
CA ILE A 49 4.79 21.12 0.33
C ILE A 49 3.43 20.47 0.07
N GLN A 50 2.44 21.25 -0.40
CA GLN A 50 1.12 20.75 -0.77
C GLN A 50 1.23 19.63 -1.79
N GLY A 51 1.97 19.87 -2.88
CA GLY A 51 2.19 18.87 -3.93
C GLY A 51 2.92 17.63 -3.45
N ALA A 52 3.89 17.76 -2.53
CA ALA A 52 4.63 16.64 -1.97
C ALA A 52 3.77 15.75 -1.05
N LEU A 53 2.96 16.35 -0.18
CA LEU A 53 2.02 15.62 0.69
C LEU A 53 0.94 14.93 -0.13
N GLN A 54 0.34 15.65 -1.09
CA GLN A 54 -0.59 15.09 -2.05
C GLN A 54 0.01 13.88 -2.77
N TYR A 55 1.24 14.00 -3.27
CA TYR A 55 1.95 12.92 -3.93
C TYR A 55 2.13 11.70 -3.02
N GLU A 56 2.58 11.91 -1.78
CA GLU A 56 2.82 10.84 -0.81
C GLU A 56 1.54 10.04 -0.52
N ILE A 57 0.44 10.74 -0.26
CA ILE A 57 -0.88 10.14 0.01
C ILE A 57 -1.33 9.29 -1.19
N VAL A 58 -1.33 9.86 -2.39
CA VAL A 58 -1.83 9.19 -3.60
C VAL A 58 -1.01 7.94 -3.91
N MET A 59 0.32 8.05 -3.82
CA MET A 59 1.21 6.94 -4.16
C MET A 59 1.08 5.79 -3.17
N ARG A 60 0.98 6.09 -1.87
CA ARG A 60 0.82 5.07 -0.84
C ARG A 60 -0.55 4.37 -0.93
N ILE A 61 -1.64 5.10 -1.10
CA ILE A 61 -2.97 4.51 -1.34
C ILE A 61 -2.92 3.62 -2.59
N SER A 62 -2.37 4.13 -3.69
CA SER A 62 -2.25 3.38 -4.95
C SER A 62 -1.43 2.10 -4.79
N SER A 63 -0.37 2.12 -3.96
CA SER A 63 0.46 0.94 -3.71
C SER A 63 -0.25 -0.19 -2.95
N LEU A 64 -1.24 0.16 -2.12
CA LEU A 64 -2.07 -0.82 -1.40
C LEU A 64 -3.17 -1.41 -2.30
N MET A 65 -3.60 -0.66 -3.32
CA MET A 65 -4.67 -1.04 -4.26
C MET A 65 -4.16 -1.84 -5.45
N ASP A 66 -3.16 -1.33 -6.17
CA ASP A 66 -2.64 -1.94 -7.40
C ASP A 66 -1.10 -1.84 -7.46
N PRO A 67 -0.40 -2.91 -7.05
CA PRO A 67 1.06 -2.96 -6.95
C PRO A 67 1.74 -3.22 -8.32
N ALA A 68 0.97 -3.56 -9.36
CA ALA A 68 1.48 -4.19 -10.58
C ALA A 68 2.48 -3.33 -11.37
N GLN A 69 2.57 -2.03 -11.06
CA GLN A 69 3.56 -1.12 -11.66
C GLN A 69 4.67 -0.61 -10.69
N MET A 70 4.62 -0.92 -9.39
CA MET A 70 5.71 -0.65 -8.44
C MET A 70 6.60 -1.88 -8.21
N GLY A 71 7.00 -2.54 -9.30
CA GLY A 71 7.98 -3.65 -9.24
C GLY A 71 7.41 -5.03 -8.91
N LYS A 72 6.09 -5.25 -9.04
CA LYS A 72 5.40 -6.55 -8.86
C LYS A 72 5.50 -7.12 -7.44
N ASN A 73 5.66 -6.27 -6.44
CA ASN A 73 5.67 -6.71 -5.05
C ASN A 73 4.24 -6.70 -4.49
N ASP A 74 3.49 -7.76 -4.81
CA ASP A 74 2.07 -7.87 -4.42
C ASP A 74 1.88 -8.16 -2.91
N ASN A 75 2.98 -8.24 -2.15
CA ASN A 75 3.03 -8.77 -0.79
C ASN A 75 2.31 -7.91 0.27
N LEU A 76 1.79 -6.72 -0.08
CA LEU A 76 1.12 -5.80 0.85
C LEU A 76 -0.11 -5.13 0.22
N THR A 77 -0.91 -5.90 -0.51
CA THR A 77 -2.08 -5.36 -1.21
C THR A 77 -3.38 -5.96 -0.74
N PHE A 78 -4.46 -5.19 -0.85
CA PHE A 78 -5.79 -5.66 -0.48
C PHE A 78 -6.26 -6.85 -1.34
N GLN A 79 -5.83 -6.93 -2.60
CA GLN A 79 -6.06 -8.08 -3.45
C GLN A 79 -5.37 -9.35 -2.92
N ARG A 80 -4.13 -9.23 -2.43
CA ARG A 80 -3.43 -10.35 -1.79
C ARG A 80 -4.11 -10.78 -0.49
N VAL A 81 -4.47 -9.82 0.37
CA VAL A 81 -5.21 -10.09 1.61
C VAL A 81 -6.47 -10.90 1.28
N TYR A 82 -7.25 -10.47 0.30
CA TYR A 82 -8.42 -11.21 -0.15
C TYR A 82 -8.11 -12.65 -0.61
N GLY A 83 -7.05 -12.84 -1.39
CA GLY A 83 -6.60 -14.17 -1.82
C GLY A 83 -6.20 -15.10 -0.67
N LEU A 84 -5.56 -14.55 0.37
CA LEU A 84 -5.20 -15.28 1.58
C LEU A 84 -6.43 -15.62 2.42
N LEU A 85 -7.37 -14.69 2.59
CA LEU A 85 -8.64 -14.94 3.28
C LEU A 85 -9.46 -16.04 2.60
N LYS A 86 -9.56 -16.02 1.28
CA LYS A 86 -10.24 -17.06 0.50
C LYS A 86 -9.64 -18.45 0.75
N SER A 87 -8.33 -18.52 0.93
CA SER A 87 -7.63 -19.77 1.22
C SER A 87 -7.88 -20.22 2.67
N SER A 88 -7.91 -19.28 3.61
CA SER A 88 -8.22 -19.53 5.02
C SER A 88 -9.65 -20.06 5.20
N ILE A 89 -10.65 -19.47 4.55
CA ILE A 89 -12.03 -19.97 4.63
C ILE A 89 -12.15 -21.43 4.16
N LYS A 90 -11.49 -21.79 3.06
CA LYS A 90 -11.46 -23.19 2.59
C LYS A 90 -10.82 -24.14 3.59
N GLN A 91 -9.80 -23.68 4.31
CA GLN A 91 -9.19 -24.47 5.38
C GLN A 91 -10.20 -24.68 6.51
N VAL A 92 -10.87 -23.62 6.99
CA VAL A 92 -11.90 -23.72 8.03
C VAL A 92 -13.02 -24.68 7.59
N GLU A 93 -13.50 -24.60 6.36
CA GLU A 93 -14.49 -25.54 5.81
C GLU A 93 -14.03 -27.00 5.87
N SER A 94 -12.75 -27.27 5.60
CA SER A 94 -12.18 -28.61 5.69
C SER A 94 -12.04 -29.09 7.14
N GLU A 95 -11.70 -28.18 8.05
CA GLU A 95 -11.50 -28.46 9.46
C GLU A 95 -12.85 -28.64 10.19
N THR A 96 -13.91 -27.95 9.78
CA THR A 96 -15.30 -28.20 10.22
C THR A 96 -15.74 -29.61 9.86
N LYS A 97 -15.39 -30.13 8.67
CA LYS A 97 -15.70 -31.53 8.29
C LYS A 97 -14.99 -32.56 9.18
N SER A 98 -13.80 -32.21 9.69
CA SER A 98 -13.07 -33.04 10.67
C SER A 98 -13.52 -32.84 12.12
N GLY A 99 -14.48 -31.95 12.39
CA GLY A 99 -14.99 -31.64 13.74
C GLY A 99 -14.11 -30.71 14.56
N ARG A 100 -13.09 -30.07 13.96
CA ARG A 100 -12.19 -29.13 14.65
C ARG A 100 -12.84 -27.75 14.87
N PHE A 101 -13.75 -27.37 13.99
CA PHE A 101 -14.59 -26.17 14.11
C PHE A 101 -16.06 -26.56 14.11
N THR A 102 -16.87 -25.77 14.80
CA THR A 102 -18.33 -25.85 14.74
C THR A 102 -18.86 -25.28 13.42
N HIS A 103 -20.07 -25.67 13.04
CA HIS A 103 -20.77 -25.07 11.90
C HIS A 103 -21.10 -23.59 12.14
N GLU A 104 -21.29 -23.19 13.40
CA GLU A 104 -21.55 -21.80 13.79
C GLU A 104 -20.32 -20.91 13.57
N GLU A 105 -19.14 -21.35 14.01
CA GLU A 105 -17.87 -20.64 13.75
C GLU A 105 -17.57 -20.51 12.26
N LEU A 106 -17.85 -21.55 11.47
CA LEU A 106 -17.73 -21.48 10.02
C LEU A 106 -18.70 -20.45 9.42
N GLY A 107 -19.96 -20.43 9.89
CA GLY A 107 -20.98 -19.48 9.45
C GLY A 107 -20.56 -18.04 9.66
N LEU A 108 -20.06 -17.71 10.86
CA LEU A 108 -19.56 -16.38 11.19
C LEU A 108 -18.39 -15.97 10.30
N LYS A 109 -17.39 -16.85 10.11
CA LYS A 109 -16.24 -16.54 9.25
C LYS A 109 -16.63 -16.32 7.78
N ILE A 110 -17.63 -17.06 7.27
CA ILE A 110 -18.17 -16.86 5.91
C ILE A 110 -18.86 -15.49 5.81
N GLU A 111 -19.68 -15.12 6.79
CA GLU A 111 -20.36 -13.82 6.81
C GLU A 111 -19.34 -12.66 6.77
N MET A 112 -18.31 -12.73 7.62
CA MET A 112 -17.23 -11.74 7.64
C MET A 112 -16.47 -11.69 6.31
N PHE A 113 -16.24 -12.84 5.67
CA PHE A 113 -15.57 -12.90 4.37
C PHE A 113 -16.40 -12.25 3.25
N GLU A 114 -17.72 -12.46 3.23
CA GLU A 114 -18.61 -11.78 2.27
C GLU A 114 -18.67 -10.27 2.53
N GLN A 115 -18.62 -9.83 3.79
CA GLN A 115 -18.50 -8.41 4.11
C GLN A 115 -17.19 -7.81 3.60
N VAL A 116 -16.05 -8.48 3.80
CA VAL A 116 -14.75 -8.04 3.25
C VAL A 116 -14.81 -7.89 1.72
N LYS A 117 -15.43 -8.85 1.04
CA LYS A 117 -15.60 -8.82 -0.42
C LYS A 117 -16.46 -7.64 -0.87
N MET A 118 -17.53 -7.33 -0.14
CA MET A 118 -18.36 -6.15 -0.41
C MET A 118 -17.56 -4.87 -0.21
N ASP A 119 -16.84 -4.73 0.91
CA ASP A 119 -16.05 -3.54 1.21
C ASP A 119 -14.89 -3.35 0.22
N LEU A 120 -14.28 -4.43 -0.29
CA LEU A 120 -13.29 -4.36 -1.36
C LEU A 120 -13.88 -3.81 -2.65
N SER A 121 -15.08 -4.24 -3.04
CA SER A 121 -15.76 -3.71 -4.22
C SER A 121 -16.06 -2.21 -4.09
N ILE A 122 -16.45 -1.76 -2.89
CA ILE A 122 -16.68 -0.34 -2.61
C ILE A 122 -15.35 0.42 -2.68
N LEU A 123 -14.30 -0.12 -2.06
CA LEU A 123 -12.97 0.48 -2.07
C LEU A 123 -12.41 0.63 -3.49
N GLU A 124 -12.59 -0.37 -4.36
CA GLU A 124 -12.21 -0.28 -5.78
C GLU A 124 -12.99 0.82 -6.51
N THR A 125 -14.30 0.93 -6.25
CA THR A 125 -15.15 1.97 -6.85
C THR A 125 -14.69 3.37 -6.42
N LEU A 126 -14.45 3.58 -5.13
CA LEU A 126 -13.93 4.85 -4.60
C LEU A 126 -12.55 5.20 -5.18
N TYR A 127 -11.68 4.20 -5.32
CA TYR A 127 -10.36 4.39 -5.91
C TYR A 127 -10.42 4.84 -7.38
N ASP A 128 -11.43 4.40 -8.12
CA ASP A 128 -11.67 4.80 -9.51
C ASP A 128 -12.28 6.21 -9.58
N GLU A 129 -13.28 6.49 -8.75
CA GLU A 129 -13.99 7.79 -8.73
C GLU A 129 -13.12 8.96 -8.25
N THR A 130 -12.09 8.69 -7.45
CA THR A 130 -11.15 9.72 -6.97
C THR A 130 -10.12 10.11 -8.02
N GLY A 131 -10.00 9.37 -9.13
CA GLY A 131 -8.98 9.61 -10.14
C GLY A 131 -7.56 9.32 -9.67
N LEU A 132 -7.37 8.66 -8.51
CA LEU A 132 -6.06 8.26 -7.99
C LEU A 132 -5.37 7.27 -8.93
N ARG A 133 -6.13 6.33 -9.51
CA ARG A 133 -5.65 5.40 -10.53
C ARG A 133 -5.09 6.15 -11.75
N ASP A 134 -5.84 7.14 -12.22
CA ASP A 134 -5.45 7.97 -13.37
C ASP A 134 -4.24 8.86 -13.03
N TYR A 135 -4.17 9.40 -11.82
CA TYR A 135 -2.99 10.14 -11.35
C TYR A 135 -1.75 9.29 -11.46
N ARG A 136 -1.80 8.09 -10.87
CA ARG A 136 -0.68 7.17 -10.84
C ARG A 136 -0.23 6.83 -12.26
N ASN A 137 -1.19 6.50 -13.13
CA ASN A 137 -0.92 6.16 -14.53
C ASN A 137 -0.27 7.33 -15.28
N LYS A 138 -0.83 8.54 -15.12
CA LYS A 138 -0.31 9.75 -15.76
C LYS A 138 1.06 10.11 -15.20
N LEU A 139 1.27 10.01 -13.89
CA LEU A 139 2.55 10.28 -13.24
C LEU A 139 3.63 9.29 -13.72
N GLY A 140 3.32 8.00 -13.80
CA GLY A 140 4.23 7.00 -14.39
C GLY A 140 4.63 7.39 -15.82
N ALA A 141 3.65 7.70 -16.67
CA ALA A 141 3.90 8.18 -18.02
C ALA A 141 4.65 9.52 -18.07
N HIS A 142 4.42 10.42 -17.10
CA HIS A 142 5.06 11.73 -17.00
C HIS A 142 6.49 11.66 -16.48
N LEU A 143 6.82 10.71 -15.61
CA LEU A 143 8.21 10.44 -15.20
C LEU A 143 9.03 9.95 -16.40
N ASP A 144 8.45 9.06 -17.21
CA ASP A 144 9.05 8.60 -18.47
C ASP A 144 9.19 9.75 -19.50
N LEU A 145 8.16 10.61 -19.62
CA LEU A 145 8.19 11.79 -20.47
C LEU A 145 9.18 12.87 -19.99
N LYS A 146 9.31 13.08 -18.68
CA LYS A 146 10.29 14.01 -18.10
C LYS A 146 11.71 13.55 -18.39
N GLN A 147 11.97 12.25 -18.28
CA GLN A 147 13.27 11.67 -18.67
C GLN A 147 13.57 11.81 -20.17
N SER A 148 12.56 11.78 -21.03
CA SER A 148 12.74 11.81 -22.49
C SER A 148 12.63 13.18 -23.15
N THR A 149 11.89 14.13 -22.56
CA THR A 149 11.56 15.42 -23.20
C THR A 149 11.79 16.66 -22.32
N GLY A 150 12.05 16.49 -21.01
CA GLY A 150 12.32 17.60 -20.08
C GLY A 150 11.12 18.50 -19.74
N VAL A 151 9.93 18.22 -20.26
CA VAL A 151 8.72 19.03 -20.03
C VAL A 151 7.83 18.40 -18.96
N THR A 152 7.58 19.12 -17.86
CA THR A 152 6.59 18.75 -16.82
C THR A 152 5.30 19.53 -17.01
N LYS A 153 4.21 18.85 -17.39
CA LYS A 153 2.86 19.42 -17.25
C LYS A 153 2.38 19.24 -15.80
N PRO A 154 1.76 20.26 -15.20
CA PRO A 154 1.16 20.11 -13.87
C PRO A 154 -0.02 19.12 -13.95
N LEU A 155 -0.01 18.12 -13.07
CA LEU A 155 -1.13 17.23 -12.85
C LEU A 155 -2.03 17.88 -11.80
N ASN A 156 -3.09 18.57 -12.23
CA ASN A 156 -4.12 19.05 -11.31
C ASN A 156 -5.02 17.88 -10.93
N ILE A 157 -4.88 17.41 -9.70
CA ILE A 157 -5.89 16.59 -9.05
C ILE A 157 -6.45 17.35 -7.88
N VAL A 158 -7.77 17.50 -7.92
CA VAL A 158 -8.54 17.90 -6.75
C VAL A 158 -8.74 16.62 -5.95
N ILE A 159 -8.01 16.51 -4.85
CA ILE A 159 -8.20 15.44 -3.89
C ILE A 159 -9.32 15.86 -2.95
N ASP A 160 -10.40 15.11 -3.01
CA ASP A 160 -11.52 15.26 -2.09
C ASP A 160 -11.20 14.53 -0.77
N TYR A 161 -11.12 15.29 0.31
CA TYR A 161 -10.83 14.78 1.65
C TYR A 161 -11.88 13.78 2.11
N GLU A 162 -13.16 14.01 1.79
CA GLU A 162 -14.24 13.11 2.20
C GLU A 162 -14.04 11.74 1.57
N LYS A 163 -13.74 11.71 0.26
CA LYS A 163 -13.46 10.45 -0.45
C LYS A 163 -12.19 9.76 0.03
N LEU A 164 -11.12 10.51 0.34
CA LEU A 164 -9.91 9.89 0.91
C LEU A 164 -10.18 9.29 2.28
N SER A 165 -10.93 10.00 3.12
CA SER A 165 -11.33 9.50 4.43
C SER A 165 -12.18 8.24 4.30
N GLU A 166 -13.09 8.21 3.34
CA GLU A 166 -13.90 7.03 3.04
C GLU A 166 -13.06 5.84 2.59
N ILE A 167 -12.11 6.05 1.67
CA ILE A 167 -11.13 5.03 1.26
C ILE A 167 -10.38 4.47 2.47
N LEU A 168 -9.81 5.33 3.32
CA LEU A 168 -9.04 4.90 4.48
C LEU A 168 -9.90 4.17 5.52
N ASN A 169 -11.15 4.62 5.73
CA ASN A 169 -12.08 3.93 6.62
C ASN A 169 -12.41 2.52 6.10
N LYS A 170 -12.65 2.38 4.79
CA LYS A 170 -12.87 1.06 4.17
C LYS A 170 -11.66 0.14 4.29
N MET A 171 -10.45 0.68 4.11
CA MET A 171 -9.21 -0.07 4.33
C MET A 171 -9.13 -0.61 5.77
N ILE A 172 -9.44 0.22 6.79
CA ILE A 172 -9.45 -0.20 8.20
C ILE A 172 -10.48 -1.28 8.46
N CYS A 173 -11.70 -1.14 7.95
CA CYS A 173 -12.76 -2.16 8.09
C CYS A 173 -12.30 -3.51 7.54
N ILE A 174 -11.71 -3.52 6.35
CA ILE A 174 -11.19 -4.74 5.73
C ILE A 174 -10.08 -5.36 6.58
N ILE A 175 -9.13 -4.56 7.09
CA ILE A 175 -8.03 -5.05 7.94
C ILE A 175 -8.57 -5.70 9.22
N HIS A 176 -9.52 -5.05 9.87
CA HIS A 176 -10.12 -5.56 11.11
C HIS A 176 -10.83 -6.89 10.88
N LEU A 177 -11.73 -6.96 9.89
CA LEU A 177 -12.45 -8.19 9.54
C LEU A 177 -11.49 -9.30 9.09
N ALA A 178 -10.45 -8.96 8.33
CA ALA A 178 -9.43 -9.91 7.90
C ALA A 178 -8.65 -10.50 9.08
N GLY A 179 -8.38 -9.68 10.12
CA GLY A 179 -7.73 -10.12 11.35
C GLY A 179 -8.55 -11.20 12.05
N GLU A 180 -9.82 -10.92 12.31
CA GLU A 180 -10.77 -11.84 12.97
C GLU A 180 -10.98 -13.15 12.20
N ILE A 181 -11.02 -13.10 10.87
CA ILE A 181 -11.09 -14.30 10.03
C ILE A 181 -9.83 -15.16 10.25
N TYR A 182 -8.67 -14.54 10.42
CA TYR A 182 -7.37 -15.21 10.49
C TYR A 182 -6.90 -15.54 11.92
N GLU A 183 -7.58 -15.14 13.00
CA GLU A 183 -7.18 -15.47 14.39
C GLU A 183 -7.22 -16.98 14.75
N GLY A 184 -7.33 -17.88 13.76
CA GLY A 184 -7.05 -19.31 13.91
C GLY A 184 -5.56 -19.63 13.72
N GLU A 185 -4.84 -19.77 14.84
CA GLU A 185 -3.51 -20.40 15.00
C GLU A 185 -2.33 -19.95 14.11
N GLY A 186 -1.32 -19.35 14.75
CA GLY A 186 0.04 -19.29 14.21
C GLY A 186 0.91 -18.15 14.76
N LYS A 187 1.18 -18.16 16.08
CA LYS A 187 2.38 -17.52 16.62
C LYS A 187 3.58 -18.13 15.86
N ASP A 188 4.47 -17.28 15.35
CA ASP A 188 5.60 -17.62 14.48
C ASP A 188 5.27 -17.91 13.01
N GLN A 189 4.82 -16.90 12.28
CA GLN A 189 4.86 -16.94 10.82
C GLN A 189 5.91 -15.95 10.28
N LEU A 190 7.14 -16.45 10.09
CA LEU A 190 8.26 -15.78 9.41
C LEU A 190 7.78 -15.12 8.10
N ILE A 191 8.17 -13.86 7.90
CA ILE A 191 7.98 -13.14 6.63
C ILE A 191 8.71 -13.92 5.53
N TYR A 192 7.98 -14.52 4.60
CA TYR A 192 8.58 -15.12 3.42
C TYR A 192 8.90 -13.99 2.44
N ARG A 193 10.09 -13.37 2.57
CA ARG A 193 10.65 -12.59 1.47
C ARG A 193 10.78 -13.55 0.29
N ASN A 194 10.18 -13.18 -0.85
CA ASN A 194 10.33 -13.96 -2.07
C ASN A 194 11.83 -14.22 -2.32
N ARG A 195 12.25 -15.48 -2.18
CA ARG A 195 13.64 -15.92 -2.41
C ARG A 195 13.89 -16.22 -3.89
N ASP A 196 12.86 -16.13 -4.73
CA ASP A 196 13.04 -16.31 -6.16
C ASP A 196 13.98 -15.24 -6.68
N MET A 197 15.08 -15.67 -7.27
CA MET A 197 15.97 -14.75 -7.97
C MET A 197 15.16 -13.99 -9.02
N PRO A 198 15.36 -12.66 -9.12
CA PRO A 198 14.61 -11.86 -10.07
C PRO A 198 14.85 -12.38 -11.49
N LYS A 199 13.77 -12.80 -12.15
CA LYS A 199 13.82 -13.42 -13.49
C LYS A 199 14.09 -12.41 -14.60
N SER A 200 13.93 -11.11 -14.31
CA SER A 200 14.17 -10.02 -15.24
C SER A 200 15.67 -9.82 -15.51
N ALA A 201 16.00 -9.33 -16.72
CA ALA A 201 17.38 -9.06 -17.09
C ALA A 201 18.07 -8.07 -16.14
N GLY A 202 17.36 -7.01 -15.71
CA GLY A 202 17.87 -6.04 -14.74
C GLY A 202 18.14 -6.64 -13.36
N GLY A 203 17.28 -7.56 -12.90
CA GLY A 203 17.49 -8.26 -11.64
C GLY A 203 18.70 -9.20 -11.66
N LYS A 204 18.93 -9.90 -12.76
CA LYS A 204 20.13 -10.74 -12.94
C LYS A 204 21.41 -9.91 -12.93
N SER A 205 21.41 -8.75 -13.59
CA SER A 205 22.55 -7.82 -13.58
C SER A 205 22.85 -7.28 -12.18
N LEU A 206 21.82 -6.96 -11.40
CA LEU A 206 21.97 -6.51 -10.01
C LEU A 206 22.58 -7.61 -9.13
N MET A 207 22.09 -8.85 -9.25
CA MET A 207 22.63 -9.99 -8.51
C MET A 207 24.10 -10.25 -8.84
N LYS A 208 24.48 -10.14 -10.12
CA LYS A 208 25.87 -10.28 -10.55
C LYS A 208 26.77 -9.21 -9.92
N ALA A 209 26.33 -7.95 -9.91
CA ALA A 209 27.07 -6.85 -9.28
C ALA A 209 27.23 -7.05 -7.76
N LEU A 210 26.18 -7.54 -7.08
CA LEU A 210 26.23 -7.88 -5.65
C LEU A 210 27.23 -9.00 -5.34
N ASP A 211 27.25 -10.05 -6.16
CA ASP A 211 28.22 -11.15 -6.01
C ASP A 211 29.66 -10.69 -6.24
N GLU A 212 29.89 -9.84 -7.23
CA GLU A 212 31.20 -9.23 -7.49
C GLU A 212 31.65 -8.35 -6.31
N HIS A 213 30.74 -7.55 -5.75
CA HIS A 213 31.03 -6.69 -4.61
C HIS A 213 31.31 -7.50 -3.33
N LYS A 214 30.60 -8.61 -3.13
CA LYS A 214 30.83 -9.53 -2.00
C LYS A 214 32.19 -10.20 -2.09
N LYS A 215 32.57 -10.67 -3.28
CA LYS A 215 33.90 -11.25 -3.53
C LYS A 215 35.02 -10.24 -3.27
N ALA A 216 34.84 -8.99 -3.71
CA ALA A 216 35.80 -7.92 -3.45
C ALA A 216 35.95 -7.67 -1.94
N TYR A 217 34.84 -7.53 -1.21
CA TYR A 217 34.84 -7.34 0.24
C TYR A 217 35.52 -8.49 1.00
N ASP A 218 35.23 -9.74 0.62
CA ASP A 218 35.84 -10.92 1.24
C ASP A 218 37.34 -11.03 0.95
N ALA A 219 37.82 -10.53 -0.21
CA ALA A 219 39.23 -10.46 -0.54
C ALA A 219 39.95 -9.41 0.31
N THR A 220 39.40 -8.20 0.43
CA THR A 220 39.98 -7.11 1.24
C THR A 220 40.07 -7.50 2.73
N ASN A 221 39.06 -8.20 3.25
CA ASN A 221 39.07 -8.68 4.64
C ASN A 221 40.02 -9.84 4.90
N LYS A 222 40.40 -10.61 3.88
CA LYS A 222 41.46 -11.64 4.00
C LYS A 222 42.85 -11.03 3.99
N GLU A 223 43.06 -9.93 3.27
CA GLU A 223 44.32 -9.19 3.27
C GLU A 223 44.55 -8.45 4.58
N ASN A 224 43.51 -7.83 5.15
CA ASN A 224 43.60 -7.13 6.45
C ASN A 224 43.73 -8.05 7.68
N LYS A 225 43.66 -9.37 7.49
CA LYS A 225 43.82 -10.40 8.53
C LYS A 225 45.15 -11.15 8.45
N LYS A 226 46.04 -10.77 7.52
CA LYS A 226 47.43 -11.22 7.44
C LYS A 226 48.36 -10.14 7.98
#